data_AF-A0A2E7L6W4-F1
#
_entry.id   AF-A0A2E7L6W4-F1
#
_cell.length_a   1.000
_cell.length_b   1.000
_cell.length_c   1.000
_cell.angle_alpha   90.00
_cell.angle_beta   90.00
_cell.angle_gamma   90.00
#
_symmetry.space_group_name_H-M   'P 1'
#
loop_
_entity.id
_entity.type
_entity.pdbx_description
1 polymer ?
#
loop_
_entity_poly.entity_id
_entity_poly.type
_entity_poly.pdbx_seq_one_letter_code
_entity_poly.pdbx_strand_id
1 'polypeptide(L)'
;MVDISADKLAQRAFDVGLLDNQQLEMTWSELGTRDVTADEFIAVATRRELLTKFQIDRLINSERFGYFYGDYKLLYMVGAGTFARVYRGVGRLDGKMVAVKVLRQRYGDDVQVRENFIREAEMVMQLRHPNVVPIYDVGSERNRPYMGMEFVEGSNLRSFVMARKKLTLLESLRIMRDVAAGLEYSISKGVAHRDLKLSNVLVSSTGRGKLVDFGLAAMEVKTGGVNENFNPRSIDYAGLERSTGVRRNDPRSDLYFAGAMLYHMLSGHPPLTETKDRAARLSVSRFREVKPLIQLEPTLPLFVHQLVMKSMELDVTKRHANATELLSDLKIAIHRVERGETEAGKEQEATSAAAEVNQEEGREGANHTVMVIESHAQMQNALRERLKRRGYRVLVISNVDRALDRFEDDNPVADGVIFSSAELGEQAVEAFNRFGQDEKTAEIPAILLIDKRHKELIRLAETADHRRLLALPLKVRQLRALLKQLVVDAAANKDQVAS
;
A
#
# COMPACT_ATOMS: atom_id res chain seq x y z
N MET A 1 37.10 8.96 -35.62
CA MET A 1 37.95 7.86 -36.12
C MET A 1 38.52 7.17 -34.89
N VAL A 2 38.27 5.87 -34.75
CA VAL A 2 38.75 5.10 -33.60
C VAL A 2 40.24 4.80 -33.78
N ASP A 3 41.08 5.13 -32.79
CA ASP A 3 42.56 4.99 -32.85
C ASP A 3 43.06 3.55 -32.57
N ILE A 4 42.32 2.54 -33.03
CA ILE A 4 42.67 1.11 -32.91
C ILE A 4 42.49 0.42 -34.25
N SER A 5 43.36 -0.53 -34.59
CA SER A 5 43.20 -1.34 -35.80
C SER A 5 42.07 -2.38 -35.65
N ALA A 6 41.48 -2.78 -36.77
CA ALA A 6 40.43 -3.79 -36.79
C ALA A 6 40.89 -5.13 -36.17
N ASP A 7 42.08 -5.62 -36.52
CA ASP A 7 42.64 -6.85 -35.92
C ASP A 7 42.79 -6.75 -34.40
N LYS A 8 43.27 -5.61 -33.88
CA LYS A 8 43.46 -5.44 -32.43
C LYS A 8 42.12 -5.36 -31.71
N LEU A 9 41.11 -4.75 -32.32
CA LEU A 9 39.75 -4.73 -31.76
C LEU A 9 39.11 -6.12 -31.76
N ALA A 10 39.24 -6.86 -32.87
CA ALA A 10 38.75 -8.23 -33.00
C ALA A 10 39.43 -9.18 -32.02
N GLN A 11 40.76 -9.09 -31.87
CA GLN A 11 41.51 -9.87 -30.89
C GLN A 11 41.04 -9.55 -29.47
N ARG A 12 40.82 -8.28 -29.12
CA ARG A 12 40.26 -7.92 -27.81
C ARG A 12 38.87 -8.51 -27.59
N ALA A 13 38.01 -8.49 -28.60
CA ALA A 13 36.68 -9.09 -28.50
C ALA A 13 36.75 -10.61 -28.26
N PHE A 14 37.72 -11.28 -28.91
CA PHE A 14 38.03 -12.70 -28.70
C PHE A 14 38.55 -12.98 -27.29
N ASP A 15 39.60 -12.27 -26.86
CA ASP A 15 40.29 -12.46 -25.59
C ASP A 15 39.34 -12.35 -24.39
N VAL A 16 38.33 -11.50 -24.54
CA VAL A 16 37.33 -11.19 -23.52
C VAL A 16 36.09 -12.09 -23.62
N GLY A 17 36.04 -12.96 -24.62
CA GLY A 17 34.99 -13.97 -24.83
C GLY A 17 33.68 -13.42 -25.41
N LEU A 18 33.70 -12.23 -26.00
CA LEU A 18 32.54 -11.64 -26.66
C LEU A 18 32.28 -12.24 -28.04
N LEU A 19 33.35 -12.60 -28.75
CA LEU A 19 33.31 -13.28 -30.04
C LEU A 19 34.08 -14.59 -29.95
N ASP A 20 33.55 -15.65 -30.56
CA ASP A 20 34.28 -16.89 -30.79
C ASP A 20 34.97 -16.88 -32.17
N ASN A 21 35.76 -17.93 -32.45
CA ASN A 21 36.48 -18.06 -33.73
C ASN A 21 35.52 -18.07 -34.93
N GLN A 22 34.37 -18.73 -34.81
CA GLN A 22 33.41 -18.84 -35.90
C GLN A 22 32.81 -17.46 -36.24
N GLN A 23 32.45 -16.69 -35.21
CA GLN A 23 31.92 -15.33 -35.34
C GLN A 23 32.95 -14.36 -35.95
N LEU A 24 34.23 -14.52 -35.59
CA LEU A 24 35.31 -13.75 -36.19
C LEU A 24 35.52 -14.11 -37.66
N GLU A 25 35.62 -15.39 -38.00
CA GLU A 25 35.77 -15.86 -39.37
C GLU A 25 34.61 -15.38 -40.26
N MET A 26 33.37 -15.46 -39.76
CA MET A 26 32.20 -14.94 -40.47
C MET A 26 32.28 -13.42 -40.69
N THR A 27 32.76 -12.66 -39.70
CA THR A 27 32.92 -11.21 -39.81
C THR A 27 33.99 -10.85 -40.85
N TRP A 28 35.14 -11.52 -40.81
CA TRP A 28 36.24 -11.31 -41.76
C TRP A 28 35.87 -11.75 -43.18
N SER A 29 35.15 -12.86 -43.33
CA SER A 29 34.70 -13.35 -44.63
C SER A 29 33.75 -12.37 -45.31
N GLU A 30 32.94 -11.63 -44.55
CA GLU A 30 32.05 -10.61 -45.13
C GLU A 30 32.79 -9.33 -45.51
N LEU A 31 33.82 -8.96 -44.75
CA LEU A 31 34.70 -7.84 -45.10
C LEU A 31 35.57 -8.16 -46.33
N GLY A 32 35.83 -9.44 -46.61
CA GLY A 32 36.62 -9.90 -47.76
C GLY A 32 38.13 -9.66 -47.63
N THR A 33 38.56 -8.86 -46.65
CA THR A 33 39.95 -8.56 -46.33
C THR A 33 40.09 -8.24 -44.83
N ARG A 34 41.31 -8.35 -44.30
CA ARG A 34 41.66 -7.90 -42.95
C ARG A 34 42.23 -6.49 -42.91
N ASP A 35 42.62 -5.96 -44.08
CA ASP A 35 43.06 -4.58 -44.25
C ASP A 35 41.85 -3.64 -44.33
N VAL A 36 41.17 -3.47 -43.19
CA VAL A 36 39.99 -2.61 -43.03
C VAL A 36 40.16 -1.70 -41.82
N THR A 37 39.42 -0.61 -41.81
CA THR A 37 39.33 0.27 -40.65
C THR A 37 38.56 -0.41 -39.50
N ALA A 38 38.82 0.00 -38.26
CA ALA A 38 38.03 -0.49 -37.13
C ALA A 38 36.54 -0.09 -37.24
N ASP A 39 36.24 1.04 -37.86
CA ASP A 39 34.86 1.49 -38.08
C ASP A 39 34.10 0.53 -39.02
N GLU A 40 34.76 0.01 -40.06
CA GLU A 40 34.18 -1.02 -40.95
C GLU A 40 33.93 -2.36 -40.21
N PHE A 41 34.90 -2.81 -39.42
CA PHE A 41 34.72 -4.00 -38.58
C PHE A 41 33.56 -3.83 -37.59
N ILE A 42 33.49 -2.67 -36.91
CA ILE A 42 32.42 -2.31 -35.99
C ILE A 42 31.06 -2.32 -36.71
N ALA A 43 30.99 -1.78 -37.92
CA ALA A 43 29.75 -1.75 -38.70
C ALA A 43 29.24 -3.16 -39.01
N VAL A 44 30.11 -4.09 -39.41
CA VAL A 44 29.73 -5.49 -39.66
C VAL A 44 29.33 -6.19 -38.37
N ALA A 45 30.14 -6.09 -37.31
CA ALA A 45 29.87 -6.75 -36.03
C ALA A 45 28.57 -6.26 -35.37
N THR A 46 28.25 -4.96 -35.51
CA THR A 46 27.01 -4.37 -34.98
C THR A 46 25.80 -4.79 -35.82
N ARG A 47 25.93 -4.76 -37.16
CA ARG A 47 24.86 -5.17 -38.07
C ARG A 47 24.49 -6.65 -37.92
N ARG A 48 25.46 -7.51 -37.59
CA ARG A 48 25.24 -8.92 -37.26
C ARG A 48 24.80 -9.17 -35.81
N GLU A 49 24.56 -8.12 -35.03
CA GLU A 49 24.18 -8.20 -33.61
C GLU A 49 25.19 -8.97 -32.72
N LEU A 50 26.44 -9.09 -33.18
CA LEU A 50 27.51 -9.78 -32.46
C LEU A 50 28.03 -8.92 -31.30
N LEU A 51 28.22 -7.63 -31.58
CA LEU A 51 28.66 -6.63 -30.61
C LEU A 51 27.68 -5.47 -30.51
N THR A 52 27.51 -4.99 -29.29
CA THR A 52 26.76 -3.76 -28.99
C THR A 52 27.69 -2.58 -28.89
N LYS A 53 27.17 -1.36 -29.09
CA LYS A 53 27.93 -0.12 -28.85
C LYS A 53 28.57 -0.08 -27.45
N PHE A 54 27.84 -0.52 -26.43
CA PHE A 54 28.35 -0.60 -25.06
C PHE A 54 29.59 -1.50 -24.94
N GLN A 55 29.59 -2.66 -25.62
CA GLN A 55 30.75 -3.55 -25.62
C GLN A 55 31.91 -2.96 -26.43
N ILE A 56 31.63 -2.37 -27.59
CA ILE A 56 32.63 -1.73 -28.45
C ILE A 56 33.34 -0.59 -27.71
N ASP A 57 32.59 0.32 -27.07
CA ASP A 57 33.15 1.44 -26.31
C ASP A 57 34.12 0.95 -25.22
N ARG A 58 33.79 -0.17 -24.56
CA ARG A 58 34.64 -0.80 -23.53
C ARG A 58 35.89 -1.46 -24.13
N LEU A 59 35.75 -2.13 -25.27
CA LEU A 59 36.87 -2.76 -25.98
C LEU A 59 37.87 -1.70 -26.47
N ILE A 60 37.39 -0.57 -26.98
CA ILE A 60 38.22 0.58 -27.38
C ILE A 60 38.97 1.12 -26.16
N ASN A 61 38.27 1.33 -25.05
CA ASN A 61 38.85 1.78 -23.78
C ASN A 61 39.74 0.73 -23.08
N SER A 62 40.01 -0.41 -23.72
CA SER A 62 40.86 -1.49 -23.19
C SER A 62 40.35 -2.08 -21.87
N GLU A 63 39.05 -1.99 -21.59
CA GLU A 63 38.46 -2.60 -20.42
C GLU A 63 38.48 -4.12 -20.57
N ARG A 64 39.04 -4.83 -19.58
CA ARG A 64 39.15 -6.30 -19.62
C ARG A 64 37.96 -7.03 -19.01
N PHE A 65 37.13 -6.35 -18.22
CA PHE A 65 36.07 -6.96 -17.41
C PHE A 65 34.75 -6.21 -17.54
N GLY A 66 33.68 -6.73 -16.92
CA GLY A 66 32.35 -6.10 -16.94
C GLY A 66 31.60 -6.29 -18.25
N TYR A 67 31.95 -7.32 -19.03
CA TYR A 67 31.16 -7.83 -20.15
C TYR A 67 30.25 -8.98 -19.73
N PHE A 68 30.64 -9.70 -18.68
CA PHE A 68 29.94 -10.87 -18.15
C PHE A 68 29.84 -10.78 -16.63
N TYR A 69 28.73 -11.29 -16.11
CA TYR A 69 28.49 -11.52 -14.68
C TYR A 69 27.74 -12.85 -14.56
N GLY A 70 28.36 -13.86 -13.96
CA GLY A 70 27.84 -15.23 -14.02
C GLY A 70 27.63 -15.67 -15.46
N ASP A 71 26.47 -16.30 -15.72
CA ASP A 71 26.07 -16.77 -17.04
C ASP A 71 25.41 -15.67 -17.91
N TYR A 72 25.54 -14.40 -17.53
CA TYR A 72 24.90 -13.29 -18.27
C TYR A 72 25.91 -12.47 -19.06
N LYS A 73 25.69 -12.35 -20.38
CA LYS A 73 26.40 -11.40 -21.25
C LYS A 73 25.71 -10.04 -21.20
N LEU A 74 26.43 -8.99 -20.83
CA LEU A 74 25.90 -7.63 -20.77
C LEU A 74 25.81 -7.01 -22.16
N LEU A 75 24.66 -6.43 -22.49
CA LEU A 75 24.38 -5.79 -23.78
C LEU A 75 24.38 -4.27 -23.68
N TYR A 76 23.66 -3.68 -22.71
CA TYR A 76 23.56 -2.22 -22.57
C TYR A 76 23.44 -1.83 -21.11
N MET A 77 23.93 -0.65 -20.72
CA MET A 77 23.61 -0.07 -19.40
C MET A 77 22.24 0.59 -19.44
N VAL A 78 21.33 0.15 -18.57
CA VAL A 78 19.93 0.64 -18.51
C VAL A 78 19.79 1.75 -17.47
N GLY A 79 20.56 1.69 -16.39
CA GLY A 79 20.51 2.70 -15.34
C GLY A 79 21.70 2.66 -14.41
N ALA A 80 21.99 3.81 -13.79
CA ALA A 80 23.05 3.95 -12.81
C ALA A 80 22.51 4.61 -11.54
N GLY A 81 22.34 3.81 -10.49
CA GLY A 81 22.00 4.31 -9.16
C GLY A 81 23.24 4.67 -8.34
N THR A 82 23.01 5.12 -7.10
CA THR A 82 24.08 5.41 -6.12
C THR A 82 24.92 4.18 -5.82
N PHE A 83 24.31 3.02 -5.59
CA PHE A 83 25.00 1.81 -5.13
C PHE A 83 25.29 0.81 -6.25
N ALA A 84 24.42 0.74 -7.25
CA ALA A 84 24.50 -0.27 -8.31
C ALA A 84 24.30 0.33 -9.69
N ARG A 85 24.75 -0.40 -10.70
CA ARG A 85 24.40 -0.20 -12.11
C ARG A 85 23.49 -1.34 -12.55
N VAL A 86 22.54 -1.06 -13.41
CA VAL A 86 21.65 -2.07 -13.99
C VAL A 86 21.93 -2.13 -15.48
N TYR A 87 22.12 -3.35 -15.97
CA TYR A 87 22.42 -3.63 -17.37
C TYR A 87 21.32 -4.50 -17.96
N ARG A 88 20.99 -4.29 -19.22
CA ARG A 88 20.29 -5.28 -20.04
C ARG A 88 21.33 -6.30 -20.46
N GLY A 89 21.04 -7.57 -20.24
CA GLY A 89 21.90 -8.68 -20.59
C GLY A 89 21.10 -9.82 -21.21
N VAL A 90 21.81 -10.87 -21.59
CA VAL A 90 21.25 -12.10 -22.14
C VAL A 90 21.87 -13.30 -21.42
N GLY A 91 21.04 -14.27 -21.02
CA GLY A 91 21.49 -15.55 -20.51
C GLY A 91 22.26 -16.31 -21.57
N ARG A 92 23.47 -16.78 -21.27
CA ARG A 92 24.31 -17.50 -22.23
C ARG A 92 23.82 -18.91 -22.51
N LEU A 93 23.08 -19.50 -21.57
CA LEU A 93 22.55 -20.86 -21.69
C LEU A 93 21.21 -20.91 -22.43
N ASP A 94 20.31 -19.96 -22.15
CA ASP A 94 18.93 -19.99 -22.67
C ASP A 94 18.56 -18.83 -23.60
N GLY A 95 19.49 -17.90 -23.84
CA GLY A 95 19.28 -16.74 -24.70
C GLY A 95 18.25 -15.74 -24.18
N LYS A 96 17.77 -15.87 -22.93
CA LYS A 96 16.72 -15.00 -22.41
C LYS A 96 17.25 -13.64 -22.02
N MET A 97 16.45 -12.61 -22.31
CA MET A 97 16.74 -11.25 -21.88
C MET A 97 16.60 -11.12 -20.35
N VAL A 98 17.62 -10.54 -19.73
CA VAL A 98 17.69 -10.33 -18.28
C VAL A 98 18.12 -8.90 -17.94
N ALA A 99 17.75 -8.45 -16.74
CA ALA A 99 18.37 -7.31 -16.12
C ALA A 99 19.45 -7.81 -15.15
N VAL A 100 20.65 -7.26 -15.24
CA VAL A 100 21.77 -7.59 -14.37
C VAL A 100 22.11 -6.37 -13.53
N LYS A 101 21.80 -6.44 -12.23
CA LYS A 101 22.13 -5.38 -11.27
C LYS A 101 23.47 -5.70 -10.63
N VAL A 102 24.44 -4.79 -10.77
CA VAL A 102 25.81 -4.99 -10.29
C VAL A 102 26.18 -3.87 -9.32
N LEU A 103 26.66 -4.24 -8.14
CA LEU A 103 27.12 -3.30 -7.13
C LEU A 103 28.38 -2.55 -7.62
N ARG A 104 28.46 -1.24 -7.35
CA ARG A 104 29.64 -0.44 -7.69
C ARG A 104 30.80 -0.85 -6.80
N GLN A 105 32.00 -0.90 -7.39
CA GLN A 105 33.23 -1.38 -6.74
C GLN A 105 33.49 -0.81 -5.35
N ARG A 106 33.34 0.51 -5.16
CA ARG A 106 33.51 1.20 -3.86
C ARG A 106 32.67 0.64 -2.71
N TYR A 107 31.61 -0.13 -3.01
CA TYR A 107 30.79 -0.81 -2.01
C TYR A 107 31.03 -2.33 -1.98
N GLY A 108 31.66 -2.90 -3.00
CA GLY A 108 32.00 -4.34 -3.04
C GLY A 108 33.24 -4.69 -2.22
N ASP A 109 34.11 -3.70 -1.96
CA ASP A 109 35.32 -3.85 -1.15
C ASP A 109 35.00 -4.02 0.36
N ASP A 110 33.82 -3.56 0.80
CA ASP A 110 33.33 -3.78 2.16
C ASP A 110 32.64 -5.15 2.26
N VAL A 111 33.25 -6.04 3.05
CA VAL A 111 32.78 -7.43 3.25
C VAL A 111 31.36 -7.45 3.83
N GLN A 112 31.06 -6.59 4.80
CA GLN A 112 29.78 -6.57 5.47
C GLN A 112 28.66 -6.10 4.51
N VAL A 113 28.97 -5.11 3.68
CA VAL A 113 28.05 -4.64 2.63
C VAL A 113 27.77 -5.73 1.61
N ARG A 114 28.82 -6.44 1.17
CA ARG A 114 28.70 -7.54 0.22
C ARG A 114 27.84 -8.68 0.77
N GLU A 115 28.12 -9.17 1.97
CA GLU A 115 27.40 -10.27 2.59
C GLU A 115 25.93 -9.92 2.83
N ASN A 116 25.64 -8.69 3.26
CA ASN A 116 24.27 -8.24 3.43
C ASN A 116 23.53 -8.14 2.09
N PHE A 117 24.18 -7.64 1.03
CA PHE A 117 23.58 -7.60 -0.31
C PHE A 117 23.18 -8.99 -0.79
N ILE A 118 24.07 -9.97 -0.66
CA ILE A 118 23.80 -11.37 -1.06
C ILE A 118 22.66 -11.95 -0.21
N ARG A 119 22.70 -11.78 1.11
CA ARG A 119 21.66 -12.29 2.02
C ARG A 119 20.28 -11.70 1.71
N GLU A 120 20.19 -10.39 1.50
CA GLU A 120 18.92 -9.75 1.16
C GLU A 120 18.42 -10.17 -0.23
N ALA A 121 19.35 -10.30 -1.18
CA ALA A 121 19.05 -10.80 -2.51
C ALA A 121 18.48 -12.23 -2.49
N GLU A 122 19.06 -13.13 -1.68
CA GLU A 122 18.59 -14.50 -1.49
C GLU A 122 17.19 -14.58 -0.87
N MET A 123 16.87 -13.72 0.10
CA MET A 123 15.52 -13.66 0.68
C MET A 123 14.47 -13.29 -0.37
N VAL A 124 14.78 -12.32 -1.23
CA VAL A 124 13.87 -11.87 -2.30
C VAL A 124 13.82 -12.88 -3.45
N MET A 125 14.88 -13.66 -3.66
CA MET A 125 14.99 -14.66 -4.72
C MET A 125 13.92 -15.75 -4.64
N GLN A 126 13.33 -16.00 -3.47
CA GLN A 126 12.22 -16.94 -3.31
C GLN A 126 10.86 -16.39 -3.77
N LEU A 127 10.77 -15.09 -4.06
CA LEU A 127 9.51 -14.45 -4.43
C LEU A 127 9.20 -14.72 -5.92
N ARG A 128 8.00 -15.27 -6.18
CA ARG A 128 7.46 -15.51 -7.52
C ARG A 128 6.02 -14.99 -7.55
N HIS A 129 5.82 -13.82 -8.13
CA HIS A 129 4.50 -13.19 -8.20
C HIS A 129 4.40 -12.28 -9.43
N PRO A 130 3.25 -12.17 -10.11
CA PRO A 130 3.10 -11.32 -11.31
C PRO A 130 3.44 -9.84 -11.10
N ASN A 131 3.38 -9.35 -9.85
CA ASN A 131 3.68 -7.96 -9.47
C ASN A 131 4.98 -7.80 -8.68
N VAL A 132 5.87 -8.80 -8.70
CA VAL A 132 7.23 -8.74 -8.14
C VAL A 132 8.20 -9.21 -9.20
N VAL A 133 9.24 -8.43 -9.50
CA VAL A 133 10.28 -8.80 -10.46
C VAL A 133 11.02 -10.05 -9.92
N PRO A 134 10.94 -11.20 -10.60
CA PRO A 134 11.66 -12.40 -10.20
C PRO A 134 13.16 -12.20 -10.29
N ILE A 135 13.86 -12.64 -9.25
CA ILE A 135 15.31 -12.79 -9.25
C ILE A 135 15.62 -14.24 -9.59
N TYR A 136 16.47 -14.44 -10.59
CA TYR A 136 16.88 -15.75 -11.07
C TYR A 136 18.15 -16.22 -10.39
N ASP A 137 19.08 -15.30 -10.16
CA ASP A 137 20.43 -15.64 -9.70
C ASP A 137 21.07 -14.48 -8.94
N VAL A 138 21.95 -14.82 -8.00
CA VAL A 138 22.71 -13.90 -7.17
C VAL A 138 24.11 -14.47 -7.02
N GLY A 139 25.12 -13.66 -7.29
CA GLY A 139 26.50 -14.10 -7.20
C GLY A 139 27.48 -12.97 -7.00
N SER A 140 28.77 -13.30 -7.07
CA SER A 140 29.86 -12.33 -7.00
C SER A 140 30.89 -12.68 -8.06
N GLU A 141 31.20 -11.70 -8.91
CA GLU A 141 32.23 -11.82 -9.94
C GLU A 141 33.33 -10.81 -9.60
N ARG A 142 34.54 -11.29 -9.28
CA ARG A 142 35.70 -10.44 -8.91
C ARG A 142 35.38 -9.44 -7.79
N ASN A 143 34.80 -9.93 -6.70
CA ASN A 143 34.34 -9.13 -5.55
C ASN A 143 33.28 -8.07 -5.90
N ARG A 144 32.57 -8.24 -7.02
CA ARG A 144 31.44 -7.39 -7.38
C ARG A 144 30.15 -8.22 -7.34
N PRO A 145 29.34 -8.03 -6.29
CA PRO A 145 28.04 -8.66 -6.22
C PRO A 145 27.16 -8.29 -7.40
N TYR A 146 26.48 -9.27 -7.94
CA TYR A 146 25.50 -9.09 -8.99
C TYR A 146 24.23 -9.89 -8.70
N MET A 147 23.17 -9.50 -9.38
CA MET A 147 21.86 -10.14 -9.35
C MET A 147 21.30 -10.17 -10.76
N GLY A 148 20.99 -11.37 -11.25
CA GLY A 148 20.24 -11.58 -12.50
C GLY A 148 18.74 -11.65 -12.20
N MET A 149 17.95 -10.84 -12.89
CA MET A 149 16.51 -10.73 -12.68
C MET A 149 15.77 -10.55 -14.00
N GLU A 150 14.45 -10.70 -13.98
CA GLU A 150 13.61 -10.48 -15.16
C GLU A 150 13.87 -9.08 -15.77
N PHE A 151 14.13 -9.05 -17.08
CA PHE A 151 14.12 -7.79 -17.81
C PHE A 151 12.67 -7.40 -18.11
N VAL A 152 12.12 -6.48 -17.33
CA VAL A 152 10.78 -5.94 -17.59
C VAL A 152 10.87 -4.91 -18.71
N GLU A 153 10.32 -5.24 -19.88
CA GLU A 153 10.16 -4.30 -20.98
C GLU A 153 9.17 -3.20 -20.59
N GLY A 154 9.67 -1.99 -20.38
CA GLY A 154 8.89 -0.89 -19.85
C GLY A 154 9.78 0.17 -19.21
N SER A 155 9.20 0.99 -18.34
CA SER A 155 9.93 2.03 -17.61
C SER A 155 9.50 2.06 -16.15
N ASN A 156 10.34 2.63 -15.29
CA ASN A 156 9.95 2.89 -13.92
C ASN A 156 8.83 3.94 -13.86
N LEU A 157 7.96 3.83 -12.86
CA LEU A 157 6.77 4.64 -12.67
C LEU A 157 7.09 6.13 -12.46
N ARG A 158 8.26 6.46 -11.87
CA ARG A 158 8.71 7.86 -11.74
C ARG A 158 8.87 8.52 -13.12
N SER A 159 9.49 7.83 -14.07
CA SER A 159 9.63 8.34 -15.44
C SER A 159 8.27 8.55 -16.11
N PHE A 160 7.30 7.66 -15.87
CA PHE A 160 5.93 7.84 -16.38
C PHE A 160 5.25 9.09 -15.82
N VAL A 161 5.30 9.30 -14.50
CA VAL A 161 4.71 10.48 -13.85
C VAL A 161 5.41 11.75 -14.34
N MET A 162 6.74 11.76 -14.44
CA MET A 162 7.50 12.93 -14.92
C MET A 162 7.15 13.29 -16.36
N ALA A 163 7.01 12.30 -17.25
CA ALA A 163 6.67 12.54 -18.65
C ALA A 163 5.24 13.06 -18.83
N ARG A 164 4.28 12.55 -18.04
CA ARG A 164 2.85 12.87 -18.15
C ARG A 164 2.37 13.95 -17.18
N LYS A 165 3.25 14.41 -16.29
CA LYS A 165 2.98 15.24 -15.10
C LYS A 165 2.11 14.54 -14.04
N LYS A 166 1.00 13.92 -14.44
CA LYS A 166 0.14 13.06 -13.61
C LYS A 166 -0.43 11.91 -14.43
N LEU A 167 -0.97 10.89 -13.78
CA LEU A 167 -1.65 9.76 -14.42
C LEU A 167 -3.17 9.88 -14.28
N THR A 168 -3.91 9.18 -15.14
CA THR A 168 -5.37 9.11 -14.98
C THR A 168 -5.73 8.37 -13.68
N LEU A 169 -6.92 8.64 -13.15
CA LEU A 169 -7.41 7.98 -11.94
C LEU A 169 -7.39 6.45 -12.08
N LEU A 170 -7.96 5.94 -13.18
CA LEU A 170 -8.07 4.50 -13.38
C LEU A 170 -6.70 3.83 -13.58
N GLU A 171 -5.78 4.45 -14.32
CA GLU A 171 -4.40 3.95 -14.44
C GLU A 171 -3.71 3.92 -13.07
N SER A 172 -3.81 5.00 -12.29
CA SER A 172 -3.20 5.11 -10.96
C SER A 172 -3.70 4.02 -10.01
N LEU A 173 -5.02 3.79 -9.98
CA LEU A 173 -5.63 2.75 -9.15
C LEU A 173 -5.20 1.34 -9.59
N ARG A 174 -5.15 1.06 -10.91
CA ARG A 174 -4.72 -0.24 -11.43
C ARG A 174 -3.25 -0.54 -11.10
N ILE A 175 -2.36 0.45 -11.26
CA ILE A 175 -0.95 0.32 -10.88
C ILE A 175 -0.82 0.11 -9.37
N MET A 176 -1.59 0.83 -8.55
CA MET A 176 -1.55 0.63 -7.10
C MET A 176 -2.14 -0.70 -6.65
N ARG A 177 -3.17 -1.21 -7.31
CA ARG A 177 -3.69 -2.56 -7.06
C ARG A 177 -2.59 -3.59 -7.30
N ASP A 178 -1.84 -3.45 -8.39
CA ASP A 178 -0.70 -4.32 -8.70
C ASP A 178 0.39 -4.22 -7.62
N VAL A 179 0.74 -3.00 -7.18
CA VAL A 179 1.68 -2.78 -6.06
C VAL A 179 1.18 -3.43 -4.77
N ALA A 180 -0.09 -3.23 -4.41
CA ALA A 180 -0.68 -3.79 -3.19
C ALA A 180 -0.70 -5.32 -3.23
N ALA A 181 -0.98 -5.94 -4.38
CA ALA A 181 -0.90 -7.38 -4.57
C ALA A 181 0.54 -7.91 -4.41
N GLY A 182 1.53 -7.17 -4.93
CA GLY A 182 2.94 -7.50 -4.72
C GLY A 182 3.37 -7.41 -3.26
N LEU A 183 2.92 -6.38 -2.54
CA LEU A 183 3.20 -6.19 -1.10
C LEU A 183 2.51 -7.26 -0.23
N GLU A 184 1.26 -7.58 -0.52
CA GLU A 184 0.52 -8.66 0.16
C GLU A 184 1.29 -9.98 0.03
N TYR A 185 1.69 -10.33 -1.19
CA TYR A 185 2.46 -11.53 -1.46
C TYR A 185 3.79 -11.53 -0.71
N SER A 186 4.59 -10.44 -0.80
CA SER A 186 5.91 -10.41 -0.17
C SER A 186 5.84 -10.50 1.36
N ILE A 187 4.89 -9.78 1.97
CA ILE A 187 4.67 -9.80 3.42
C ILE A 187 4.23 -11.20 3.87
N SER A 188 3.39 -11.90 3.10
CA SER A 188 3.01 -13.30 3.37
C SER A 188 4.21 -14.25 3.37
N LYS A 189 5.32 -13.86 2.72
CA LYS A 189 6.60 -14.57 2.69
C LYS A 189 7.62 -14.02 3.70
N GLY A 190 7.21 -13.11 4.59
CA GLY A 190 8.06 -12.50 5.61
C GLY A 190 8.97 -11.39 5.09
N VAL A 191 8.74 -10.89 3.86
CA VAL A 191 9.58 -9.89 3.20
C VAL A 191 8.82 -8.56 3.06
N ALA A 192 9.24 -7.55 3.82
CA ALA A 192 8.81 -6.17 3.63
C ALA A 192 9.67 -5.47 2.55
N HIS A 193 9.12 -4.46 1.87
CA HIS A 193 9.82 -3.78 0.78
C HIS A 193 10.83 -2.75 1.28
N ARG A 194 10.46 -1.91 2.25
CA ARG A 194 11.33 -0.95 2.99
C ARG A 194 12.01 0.17 2.17
N ASP A 195 11.83 0.20 0.85
CA ASP A 195 12.27 1.30 -0.02
C ASP A 195 11.19 1.61 -1.08
N LEU A 196 9.92 1.68 -0.69
CA LEU A 196 8.83 1.86 -1.62
C LEU A 196 8.78 3.31 -2.15
N LYS A 197 8.88 3.46 -3.47
CA LYS A 197 8.84 4.74 -4.19
C LYS A 197 8.57 4.51 -5.67
N LEU A 198 8.18 5.56 -6.39
CA LEU A 198 7.88 5.48 -7.82
C LEU A 198 9.03 4.91 -8.67
N SER A 199 10.30 5.14 -8.31
CA SER A 199 11.42 4.57 -9.10
C SER A 199 11.66 3.08 -8.88
N ASN A 200 11.01 2.47 -7.88
CA ASN A 200 11.10 1.04 -7.54
C ASN A 200 9.84 0.27 -7.96
N VAL A 201 9.01 0.86 -8.82
CA VAL A 201 7.92 0.18 -9.52
C VAL A 201 8.17 0.28 -11.01
N LEU A 202 8.29 -0.86 -11.68
CA LEU A 202 8.36 -0.96 -13.13
C LEU A 202 6.95 -1.14 -13.69
N VAL A 203 6.62 -0.37 -14.73
CA VAL A 203 5.39 -0.55 -15.50
C VAL A 203 5.79 -1.20 -16.82
N SER A 204 5.35 -2.44 -17.00
CA SER A 204 5.59 -3.20 -18.23
C SER A 204 4.86 -2.61 -19.43
N SER A 205 5.24 -3.01 -20.64
CA SER A 205 4.59 -2.66 -21.91
C SER A 205 3.09 -3.01 -21.93
N THR A 206 2.65 -4.01 -21.17
CA THR A 206 1.23 -4.38 -21.00
C THR A 206 0.51 -3.55 -19.92
N GLY A 207 1.16 -2.54 -19.34
CA GLY A 207 0.59 -1.67 -18.29
C GLY A 207 0.57 -2.27 -16.88
N ARG A 208 1.18 -3.45 -16.66
CA ARG A 208 1.23 -4.09 -15.34
C ARG A 208 2.36 -3.51 -14.48
N GLY A 209 2.04 -3.18 -13.23
CA GLY A 209 3.00 -2.76 -12.22
C GLY A 209 3.75 -3.94 -11.58
N LYS A 210 5.08 -3.81 -11.44
CA LYS A 210 5.95 -4.79 -10.79
C LYS A 210 6.89 -4.10 -9.79
N LEU A 211 6.95 -4.61 -8.56
CA LEU A 211 7.90 -4.19 -7.54
C LEU A 211 9.30 -4.70 -7.86
N VAL A 212 10.30 -3.84 -7.69
CA VAL A 212 11.73 -4.15 -7.83
C VAL A 212 12.49 -3.51 -6.66
N ASP A 213 13.72 -3.94 -6.42
CA ASP A 213 14.60 -3.31 -5.41
C ASP A 213 14.03 -3.38 -3.97
N PHE A 214 13.60 -4.57 -3.55
CA PHE A 214 13.21 -4.88 -2.17
C PHE A 214 14.35 -4.63 -1.20
N GLY A 215 14.42 -3.43 -0.63
CA GLY A 215 15.25 -3.14 0.53
C GLY A 215 16.73 -3.48 0.43
N LEU A 216 17.27 -3.91 -0.73
CA LEU A 216 18.63 -4.44 -0.95
C LEU A 216 19.76 -3.44 -0.65
N ALA A 217 19.36 -2.24 -0.22
CA ALA A 217 20.19 -1.11 0.14
C ALA A 217 19.86 -0.59 1.55
N ALA A 218 19.10 -1.31 2.38
CA ALA A 218 19.01 -1.08 3.82
C ALA A 218 20.33 -1.53 4.50
N MET A 219 21.44 -1.12 3.90
CA MET A 219 22.78 -1.19 4.40
C MET A 219 22.83 -0.34 5.67
N GLU A 220 22.54 -0.95 6.81
CA GLU A 220 23.06 -0.49 8.08
C GLU A 220 24.56 -0.74 8.05
N VAL A 221 25.33 0.28 7.68
CA VAL A 221 26.74 0.29 8.01
C VAL A 221 26.79 0.50 9.52
N LYS A 222 26.98 -0.58 10.29
CA LYS A 222 27.30 -0.49 11.72
C LYS A 222 28.73 0.02 11.88
N THR A 223 28.97 1.30 11.58
CA THR A 223 30.14 1.99 12.15
C THR A 223 29.82 2.26 13.62
N GLY A 224 30.57 1.63 14.53
CA GLY A 224 30.38 1.66 15.98
C GLY A 224 30.57 3.03 16.63
N GLY A 225 29.71 3.99 16.30
CA GLY A 225 29.56 5.27 16.97
C GLY A 225 28.08 5.63 17.11
N VAL A 226 27.75 6.44 18.11
CA VAL A 226 26.39 6.86 18.53
C VAL A 226 25.60 7.62 17.43
N ASN A 227 26.18 7.79 16.24
CA ASN A 227 25.51 8.32 15.06
C ASN A 227 24.98 7.16 14.21
N GLU A 228 23.71 6.80 14.39
CA GLU A 228 22.97 5.89 13.50
C GLU A 228 23.06 6.39 12.05
N ASN A 229 24.02 5.92 11.24
CA ASN A 229 24.14 6.32 9.84
C ASN A 229 23.07 5.59 9.02
N PHE A 230 21.83 6.09 9.06
CA PHE A 230 20.78 5.63 8.16
C PHE A 230 21.22 5.84 6.71
N ASN A 231 21.00 4.83 5.86
CA ASN A 231 21.09 5.02 4.43
C ASN A 231 20.17 6.20 4.04
N PRO A 232 20.60 7.14 3.19
CA PRO A 232 19.72 8.18 2.67
C PRO A 232 18.40 7.67 2.08
N ARG A 233 18.25 6.39 1.74
CA ARG A 233 16.98 5.80 1.29
C ARG A 233 16.07 5.34 2.45
N SER A 234 16.66 4.79 3.52
CA SER A 234 15.92 4.37 4.71
C SER A 234 15.56 5.53 5.64
N ILE A 235 16.05 6.74 5.35
CA ILE A 235 15.88 7.87 6.27
C ILE A 235 14.45 8.41 6.32
N ASP A 236 13.70 8.36 5.21
CA ASP A 236 12.28 8.75 5.23
C ASP A 236 11.45 7.70 5.98
N TYR A 237 11.79 6.41 5.82
CA TYR A 237 11.19 5.33 6.62
C TYR A 237 11.50 5.52 8.11
N ALA A 238 12.76 5.75 8.46
CA ALA A 238 13.16 6.00 9.85
C ALA A 238 12.48 7.26 10.43
N GLY A 239 12.32 8.31 9.62
CA GLY A 239 11.58 9.51 9.99
C GLY A 239 10.11 9.21 10.28
N LEU A 240 9.45 8.43 9.41
CA LEU A 240 8.06 8.01 9.60
C LEU A 240 7.90 7.14 10.86
N GLU A 241 8.78 6.15 11.04
CA GLU A 241 8.74 5.22 12.18
C GLU A 241 8.95 5.97 13.50
N ARG A 242 9.93 6.90 13.54
CA ARG A 242 10.14 7.80 14.69
C ARG A 242 8.93 8.68 14.95
N SER A 243 8.31 9.22 13.90
CA SER A 243 7.14 10.10 14.01
C SER A 243 5.90 9.39 14.54
N THR A 244 5.76 8.10 14.22
CA THR A 244 4.59 7.28 14.57
C THR A 244 4.81 6.41 15.81
N GLY A 245 6.05 6.34 16.33
CA GLY A 245 6.41 5.55 17.50
C GLY A 245 6.36 4.04 17.27
N VAL A 246 6.28 3.58 16.02
CA VAL A 246 6.29 2.15 15.70
C VAL A 246 7.68 1.57 15.78
N ARG A 247 7.73 0.24 15.89
CA ARG A 247 9.00 -0.48 15.79
C ARG A 247 9.61 -0.29 14.42
N ARG A 248 10.94 -0.30 14.39
CA ARG A 248 11.70 -0.25 13.15
C ARG A 248 11.32 -1.42 12.23
N ASN A 249 11.21 -1.15 10.94
CA ASN A 249 10.79 -2.10 9.90
C ASN A 249 9.33 -2.57 10.02
N ASP A 250 8.44 -1.75 10.56
CA ASP A 250 7.00 -2.04 10.59
C ASP A 250 6.46 -2.13 9.15
N PRO A 251 5.80 -3.24 8.75
CA PRO A 251 5.29 -3.41 7.38
C PRO A 251 4.23 -2.36 6.99
N ARG A 252 3.58 -1.72 7.98
CA ARG A 252 2.62 -0.63 7.73
C ARG A 252 3.32 0.64 7.24
N SER A 253 4.64 0.76 7.36
CA SER A 253 5.42 1.83 6.72
C SER A 253 5.35 1.72 5.19
N ASP A 254 5.39 0.50 4.62
CA ASP A 254 5.23 0.32 3.17
C ASP A 254 3.85 0.80 2.69
N LEU A 255 2.80 0.65 3.50
CA LEU A 255 1.45 1.13 3.17
C LEU A 255 1.38 2.66 3.12
N TYR A 256 2.11 3.35 4.01
CA TYR A 256 2.23 4.81 3.95
C TYR A 256 2.86 5.26 2.64
N PHE A 257 3.99 4.66 2.26
CA PHE A 257 4.68 5.03 1.02
C PHE A 257 3.90 4.59 -0.23
N ALA A 258 3.08 3.55 -0.15
CA ALA A 258 2.13 3.18 -1.20
C ALA A 258 1.07 4.29 -1.38
N GLY A 259 0.53 4.82 -0.29
CA GLY A 259 -0.36 5.99 -0.30
C GLY A 259 0.33 7.23 -0.89
N ALA A 260 1.58 7.48 -0.48
CA ALA A 260 2.37 8.60 -0.99
C ALA A 260 2.64 8.50 -2.51
N MET A 261 2.83 7.28 -3.02
CA MET A 261 2.95 7.04 -4.46
C MET A 261 1.63 7.30 -5.18
N LEU A 262 0.50 6.83 -4.65
CA LEU A 262 -0.82 7.09 -5.23
C LEU A 262 -1.13 8.59 -5.27
N TYR A 263 -0.85 9.29 -4.17
CA TYR A 263 -0.94 10.75 -4.09
C TYR A 263 -0.16 11.43 -5.22
N HIS A 264 1.10 11.02 -5.44
CA HIS A 264 1.96 11.63 -6.44
C HIS A 264 1.48 11.31 -7.86
N MET A 265 1.03 10.08 -8.13
CA MET A 265 0.47 9.73 -9.44
C MET A 265 -0.77 10.57 -9.79
N LEU A 266 -1.64 10.81 -8.80
CA LEU A 266 -2.90 11.54 -9.00
C LEU A 266 -2.69 13.06 -9.11
N SER A 267 -1.86 13.64 -8.24
CA SER A 267 -1.64 15.10 -8.20
C SER A 267 -0.51 15.60 -9.07
N GLY A 268 0.39 14.72 -9.50
CA GLY A 268 1.65 15.08 -10.16
C GLY A 268 2.67 15.77 -9.25
N HIS A 269 2.38 15.88 -7.94
CA HIS A 269 3.26 16.50 -6.96
C HIS A 269 3.63 15.49 -5.87
N PRO A 270 4.91 15.37 -5.47
CA PRO A 270 5.29 14.51 -4.36
C PRO A 270 4.66 15.05 -3.06
N PRO A 271 4.10 14.19 -2.19
CA PRO A 271 3.53 14.66 -0.93
C PRO A 271 4.58 15.14 0.06
N LEU A 272 5.79 14.55 0.00
CA LEU A 272 6.92 14.90 0.84
C LEU A 272 7.94 15.69 0.01
N THR A 273 8.26 16.92 0.43
CA THR A 273 9.20 17.81 -0.28
C THR A 273 10.55 17.16 -0.51
N GLU A 274 11.11 17.15 -1.72
CA GLU A 274 12.45 16.60 -1.93
C GLU A 274 13.51 17.49 -1.24
N THR A 275 14.32 16.92 -0.33
CA THR A 275 15.41 17.63 0.35
C THR A 275 16.60 16.71 0.57
N LYS A 276 17.80 17.28 0.52
CA LYS A 276 19.05 16.58 0.88
C LYS A 276 19.39 16.71 2.36
N ASP A 277 18.72 17.62 3.08
CA ASP A 277 18.95 17.80 4.51
C ASP A 277 18.39 16.63 5.32
N ARG A 278 19.28 16.00 6.08
CA ARG A 278 18.98 14.85 6.92
C ARG A 278 18.05 15.22 8.07
N ALA A 279 18.22 16.38 8.68
CA ALA A 279 17.37 16.81 9.79
C ALA A 279 15.92 17.02 9.31
N ALA A 280 15.73 17.70 8.18
CA ALA A 280 14.43 17.87 7.56
C ALA A 280 13.74 16.54 7.19
N ARG A 281 14.48 15.50 6.77
CA ARG A 281 13.89 14.18 6.43
C ARG A 281 13.47 13.37 7.65
N LEU A 282 14.14 13.57 8.78
CA LEU A 282 13.78 12.93 10.05
C LEU A 282 12.69 13.69 10.83
N SER A 283 12.37 14.92 10.42
CA SER A 283 11.38 15.75 11.09
C SER A 283 9.97 15.20 10.95
N VAL A 284 9.21 15.22 12.06
CA VAL A 284 7.79 14.88 12.08
C VAL A 284 6.95 15.84 11.23
N SER A 285 7.36 17.12 11.16
CA SER A 285 6.63 18.16 10.42
C SER A 285 6.46 17.80 8.95
N ARG A 286 7.48 17.17 8.35
CA ARG A 286 7.50 16.67 6.98
C ARG A 286 6.28 15.80 6.63
N PHE A 287 5.82 14.98 7.57
CA PHE A 287 4.71 14.07 7.34
C PHE A 287 3.36 14.66 7.75
N ARG A 288 3.35 15.70 8.60
CA ARG A 288 2.14 16.41 9.03
C ARG A 288 1.73 17.52 8.05
N GLU A 289 2.69 18.13 7.38
CA GLU A 289 2.48 19.28 6.48
C GLU A 289 2.20 18.86 5.02
N VAL A 290 1.80 17.60 4.81
CA VAL A 290 1.37 17.13 3.48
C VAL A 290 0.10 17.87 3.08
N LYS A 291 0.13 18.53 1.92
CA LYS A 291 -1.05 19.21 1.38
C LYS A 291 -2.17 18.18 1.14
N PRO A 292 -3.43 18.45 1.55
CA PRO A 292 -4.53 17.55 1.27
C PRO A 292 -4.75 17.37 -0.23
N LEU A 293 -4.91 16.13 -0.69
CA LEU A 293 -5.07 15.81 -2.13
C LEU A 293 -6.27 16.55 -2.76
N ILE A 294 -7.34 16.76 -1.99
CA ILE A 294 -8.55 17.49 -2.44
C ILE A 294 -8.26 18.95 -2.83
N GLN A 295 -7.21 19.56 -2.27
CA GLN A 295 -6.80 20.92 -2.64
C GLN A 295 -6.05 20.96 -3.98
N LEU A 296 -5.39 19.86 -4.37
CA LEU A 296 -4.63 19.77 -5.62
C LEU A 296 -5.48 19.21 -6.76
N GLU A 297 -6.36 18.26 -6.47
CA GLU A 297 -7.17 17.53 -7.44
C GLU A 297 -8.63 17.46 -6.97
N PRO A 298 -9.37 18.59 -6.94
CA PRO A 298 -10.75 18.66 -6.41
C PRO A 298 -11.77 17.87 -7.25
N THR A 299 -11.41 17.50 -8.47
CA THR A 299 -12.28 16.72 -9.38
C THR A 299 -12.23 15.22 -9.11
N LEU A 300 -11.35 14.76 -8.23
CA LEU A 300 -11.30 13.34 -7.88
C LEU A 300 -12.50 12.97 -6.99
N PRO A 301 -13.02 11.74 -7.12
CA PRO A 301 -14.08 11.28 -6.23
C PRO A 301 -13.64 11.24 -4.76
N LEU A 302 -14.54 11.59 -3.83
CA LEU A 302 -14.24 11.66 -2.40
C LEU A 302 -13.64 10.35 -1.84
N PHE A 303 -14.13 9.21 -2.30
CA PHE A 303 -13.61 7.91 -1.84
C PHE A 303 -12.15 7.68 -2.23
N VAL A 304 -11.66 8.31 -3.30
CA VAL A 304 -10.25 8.25 -3.72
C VAL A 304 -9.41 9.08 -2.76
N HIS A 305 -9.88 10.27 -2.38
CA HIS A 305 -9.22 11.07 -1.35
C HIS A 305 -9.13 10.31 -0.03
N GLN A 306 -10.23 9.70 0.42
CA GLN A 306 -10.27 8.91 1.64
C GLN A 306 -9.32 7.72 1.59
N LEU A 307 -9.26 7.00 0.46
CA LEU A 307 -8.32 5.89 0.25
C LEU A 307 -6.86 6.34 0.45
N VAL A 308 -6.46 7.42 -0.23
CA VAL A 308 -5.09 7.95 -0.17
C VAL A 308 -4.74 8.41 1.25
N MET A 309 -5.62 9.19 1.87
CA MET A 309 -5.39 9.74 3.21
C MET A 309 -5.37 8.63 4.26
N LYS A 310 -6.22 7.60 4.15
CA LYS A 310 -6.19 6.43 5.02
C LYS A 310 -4.85 5.70 4.93
N SER A 311 -4.28 5.53 3.74
CA SER A 311 -2.94 4.93 3.60
C SER A 311 -1.84 5.80 4.22
N MET A 312 -1.97 7.12 4.13
CA MET A 312 -0.99 8.10 4.64
C MET A 312 -1.26 8.57 6.07
N GLU A 313 -2.13 7.90 6.81
CA GLU A 313 -2.45 8.29 8.18
C GLU A 313 -1.26 8.06 9.12
N LEU A 314 -0.96 9.03 9.99
CA LEU A 314 0.14 8.92 10.95
C LEU A 314 -0.26 8.11 12.18
N ASP A 315 -1.54 8.16 12.56
CA ASP A 315 -2.09 7.23 13.52
C ASP A 315 -2.21 5.83 12.88
N VAL A 316 -1.30 4.96 13.25
CA VAL A 316 -1.15 3.64 12.63
C VAL A 316 -2.37 2.75 12.89
N THR A 317 -3.19 3.06 13.90
CA THR A 317 -4.45 2.36 14.16
C THR A 317 -5.58 2.75 13.20
N LYS A 318 -5.46 3.92 12.57
CA LYS A 318 -6.37 4.45 11.57
C LYS A 318 -5.88 4.22 10.13
N ARG A 319 -4.59 3.89 9.96
CA ARG A 319 -4.02 3.43 8.70
C ARG A 319 -4.57 2.06 8.32
N HIS A 320 -4.54 1.72 7.03
CA HIS A 320 -4.68 0.33 6.57
C HIS A 320 -3.83 -0.62 7.44
N ALA A 321 -4.47 -1.66 7.97
CA ALA A 321 -3.84 -2.59 8.91
C ALA A 321 -2.81 -3.49 8.21
N ASN A 322 -3.05 -3.83 6.94
CA ASN A 322 -2.20 -4.68 6.12
C ASN A 322 -2.42 -4.45 4.61
N ALA A 323 -1.58 -5.06 3.77
CA ALA A 323 -1.66 -4.95 2.32
C ALA A 323 -2.94 -5.58 1.72
N THR A 324 -3.52 -6.60 2.35
CA THR A 324 -4.79 -7.21 1.94
C THR A 324 -5.94 -6.21 2.02
N GLU A 325 -6.02 -5.43 3.11
CA GLU A 325 -7.02 -4.38 3.27
C GLU A 325 -6.86 -3.30 2.19
N LEU A 326 -5.63 -2.83 1.96
CA LEU A 326 -5.34 -1.85 0.91
C LEU A 326 -5.73 -2.38 -0.48
N LEU A 327 -5.39 -3.63 -0.78
CA LEU A 327 -5.74 -4.27 -2.05
C LEU A 327 -7.26 -4.39 -2.24
N SER A 328 -7.99 -4.72 -1.18
CA SER A 328 -9.45 -4.77 -1.18
C SER A 328 -10.06 -3.39 -1.47
N ASP A 329 -9.62 -2.36 -0.74
CA ASP A 329 -10.10 -0.99 -0.94
C ASP A 329 -9.80 -0.47 -2.35
N LEU A 330 -8.64 -0.80 -2.92
CA LEU A 330 -8.27 -0.49 -4.30
C LEU A 330 -9.17 -1.19 -5.33
N LYS A 331 -9.49 -2.47 -5.13
CA LYS A 331 -10.42 -3.20 -6.01
C LYS A 331 -11.81 -2.59 -6.01
N ILE A 332 -12.31 -2.22 -4.82
CA ILE A 332 -13.60 -1.52 -4.68
C ILE A 332 -13.55 -0.17 -5.40
N ALA A 333 -12.49 0.62 -5.18
CA ALA A 333 -12.31 1.91 -5.84
C ALA A 333 -12.31 1.80 -7.37
N ILE A 334 -11.59 0.83 -7.94
CA ILE A 334 -11.56 0.58 -9.39
C ILE A 334 -12.97 0.29 -9.92
N HIS A 335 -13.71 -0.61 -9.26
CA HIS A 335 -15.06 -0.98 -9.68
C HIS A 335 -16.03 0.21 -9.65
N ARG A 336 -15.93 1.08 -8.63
CA ARG A 336 -16.73 2.30 -8.54
C ARG A 336 -16.42 3.27 -9.70
N VAL A 337 -15.13 3.49 -9.99
CA VAL A 337 -14.70 4.33 -11.11
C VAL A 337 -15.18 3.77 -12.45
N GLU A 338 -15.07 2.46 -12.67
CA GLU A 338 -15.50 1.82 -13.92
C GLU A 338 -17.02 1.88 -14.13
N ARG A 339 -17.81 1.95 -13.05
CA ARG A 339 -19.26 2.19 -13.09
C ARG A 339 -19.64 3.66 -13.30
N GLY A 340 -18.66 4.56 -13.40
CA GLY A 340 -18.91 5.99 -13.54
C GLY A 340 -19.39 6.65 -12.25
N GLU A 341 -19.12 6.06 -11.07
CA GLU A 341 -19.39 6.72 -9.79
C GLU A 341 -18.37 7.84 -9.56
N THR A 342 -18.62 8.98 -10.22
CA THR A 342 -17.84 10.20 -10.08
C THR A 342 -18.53 11.11 -9.08
N GLU A 343 -18.46 10.79 -7.79
CA GLU A 343 -18.74 11.77 -6.74
C GLU A 343 -17.56 12.76 -6.66
N ALA A 344 -17.27 13.42 -7.78
CA ALA A 344 -16.35 14.53 -7.87
C ALA A 344 -17.02 15.73 -7.20
N GLY A 345 -16.57 16.09 -6.01
CA GLY A 345 -16.73 17.44 -5.45
C GLY A 345 -18.15 18.03 -5.40
N LYS A 346 -19.16 17.28 -4.94
CA LYS A 346 -20.46 17.87 -4.50
C LYS A 346 -20.64 17.87 -2.98
N GLU A 347 -19.56 18.17 -2.25
CA GLU A 347 -19.64 18.51 -0.81
C GLU A 347 -19.27 19.97 -0.51
N GLN A 348 -18.86 20.78 -1.50
CA GLN A 348 -18.35 22.14 -1.25
C GLN A 348 -19.14 23.32 -1.83
N GLU A 349 -20.22 23.09 -2.59
CA GLU A 349 -21.20 24.15 -2.95
C GLU A 349 -22.59 23.93 -2.33
N ALA A 350 -22.79 22.83 -1.60
CA ALA A 350 -24.01 22.57 -0.83
C ALA A 350 -24.02 23.29 0.54
N THR A 351 -23.04 24.14 0.83
CA THR A 351 -22.90 24.87 2.09
C THR A 351 -23.65 26.20 2.14
N SER A 352 -24.24 26.68 1.04
CA SER A 352 -25.01 27.94 1.08
C SER A 352 -26.40 27.90 0.43
N ALA A 353 -26.71 26.93 -0.44
CA ALA A 353 -28.04 26.85 -1.08
C ALA A 353 -28.82 25.56 -0.76
N ALA A 354 -28.20 24.56 -0.13
CA ALA A 354 -28.89 23.35 0.36
C ALA A 354 -29.45 23.52 1.79
N ALA A 355 -29.51 24.77 2.29
CA ALA A 355 -30.14 25.13 3.55
C ALA A 355 -31.67 24.89 3.53
N GLU A 356 -32.29 24.66 2.36
CA GLU A 356 -33.75 24.58 2.28
C GLU A 356 -34.34 23.32 1.60
N VAL A 357 -33.58 22.39 1.01
CA VAL A 357 -34.21 21.27 0.26
C VAL A 357 -33.67 19.84 0.50
N ASN A 358 -32.51 19.60 1.14
CA ASN A 358 -32.03 18.22 1.42
C ASN A 358 -32.06 17.88 2.93
N GLN A 359 -33.23 18.00 3.56
CA GLN A 359 -33.42 17.74 5.00
C GLN A 359 -33.72 16.30 5.42
N GLU A 360 -33.91 15.31 4.53
CA GLU A 360 -34.63 14.08 4.97
C GLU A 360 -33.85 12.76 5.14
N GLU A 361 -32.63 12.56 4.63
CA GLU A 361 -31.99 11.22 4.75
C GLU A 361 -30.75 11.11 5.66
N GLY A 362 -30.32 12.21 6.30
CA GLY A 362 -29.20 12.24 7.26
C GLY A 362 -29.61 12.22 8.75
N ARG A 363 -30.91 12.20 9.05
CA ARG A 363 -31.48 12.42 10.39
C ARG A 363 -32.35 11.25 10.89
N GLU A 364 -31.98 10.00 10.54
CA GLU A 364 -32.82 8.83 10.89
C GLU A 364 -33.15 8.73 12.39
N GLY A 365 -32.23 9.08 13.29
CA GLY A 365 -32.45 9.08 14.74
C GLY A 365 -32.65 10.46 15.35
N ALA A 366 -32.87 11.51 14.55
CA ALA A 366 -33.06 12.85 15.09
C ALA A 366 -34.26 12.87 16.05
N ASN A 367 -34.10 13.54 17.19
CA ASN A 367 -35.04 13.60 18.32
C ASN A 367 -35.24 12.30 19.13
N HIS A 368 -34.64 11.17 18.74
CA HIS A 368 -34.77 9.93 19.49
C HIS A 368 -33.57 9.71 20.41
N THR A 369 -33.85 9.37 21.67
CA THR A 369 -32.90 9.06 22.72
C THR A 369 -32.82 7.56 22.91
N VAL A 370 -31.62 6.97 22.76
CA VAL A 370 -31.39 5.55 23.02
C VAL A 370 -30.53 5.39 24.26
N MET A 371 -30.99 4.61 25.22
CA MET A 371 -30.23 4.24 26.40
C MET A 371 -29.47 2.93 26.14
N VAL A 372 -28.20 2.90 26.50
CA VAL A 372 -27.33 1.71 26.40
C VAL A 372 -26.91 1.29 27.79
N ILE A 373 -27.32 0.09 28.19
CA ILE A 373 -26.97 -0.55 29.45
C ILE A 373 -25.87 -1.58 29.16
N GLU A 374 -24.64 -1.20 29.48
CA GLU A 374 -23.42 -1.94 29.16
C GLU A 374 -22.37 -1.58 30.20
N SER A 375 -21.65 -2.53 30.77
CA SER A 375 -20.61 -2.29 31.78
C SER A 375 -19.21 -2.07 31.15
N HIS A 376 -18.96 -2.59 29.94
CA HIS A 376 -17.64 -2.51 29.32
C HIS A 376 -17.38 -1.19 28.59
N ALA A 377 -16.41 -0.40 29.07
CA ALA A 377 -16.13 0.97 28.59
C ALA A 377 -15.82 1.06 27.08
N GLN A 378 -15.15 0.06 26.50
CA GLN A 378 -14.84 0.06 25.06
C GLN A 378 -16.11 -0.15 24.21
N MET A 379 -17.02 -1.01 24.66
CA MET A 379 -18.27 -1.28 23.95
C MET A 379 -19.25 -0.12 24.10
N GLN A 380 -19.29 0.51 25.27
CA GLN A 380 -20.00 1.77 25.50
C GLN A 380 -19.60 2.85 24.49
N ASN A 381 -18.29 3.10 24.35
CA ASN A 381 -17.77 4.12 23.42
C ASN A 381 -18.06 3.75 21.96
N ALA A 382 -17.94 2.47 21.60
CA ALA A 382 -18.24 2.01 20.25
C ALA A 382 -19.72 2.16 19.87
N LEU A 383 -20.64 1.81 20.78
CA LEU A 383 -22.08 1.97 20.58
C LEU A 383 -22.47 3.45 20.56
N ARG A 384 -21.96 4.25 21.50
CA ARG A 384 -22.19 5.70 21.57
C ARG A 384 -21.78 6.42 20.30
N GLU A 385 -20.57 6.19 19.81
CA GLU A 385 -20.07 6.82 18.59
C GLU A 385 -20.88 6.42 17.35
N ARG A 386 -21.26 5.15 17.24
CA ARG A 386 -22.04 4.64 16.10
C ARG A 386 -23.46 5.20 16.07
N LEU A 387 -24.11 5.31 17.23
CA LEU A 387 -25.46 5.84 17.36
C LEU A 387 -25.49 7.38 17.21
N LYS A 388 -24.53 8.11 17.80
CA LYS A 388 -24.42 9.57 17.65
C LYS A 388 -24.22 10.00 16.20
N ARG A 389 -23.42 9.25 15.42
CA ARG A 389 -23.24 9.49 13.97
C ARG A 389 -24.52 9.33 13.14
N ARG A 390 -25.60 8.82 13.73
CA ARG A 390 -26.92 8.64 13.09
C ARG A 390 -28.00 9.56 13.65
N GLY A 391 -27.64 10.49 14.54
CA GLY A 391 -28.54 11.51 15.07
C GLY A 391 -29.18 11.17 16.42
N TYR A 392 -28.99 9.97 16.96
CA TYR A 392 -29.54 9.59 18.27
C TYR A 392 -28.86 10.32 19.42
N ARG A 393 -29.63 10.72 20.43
CA ARG A 393 -29.10 11.11 21.75
C ARG A 393 -28.80 9.82 22.51
N VAL A 394 -27.55 9.59 22.92
CA VAL A 394 -27.17 8.32 23.54
C VAL A 394 -26.90 8.52 25.03
N LEU A 395 -27.70 7.87 25.87
CA LEU A 395 -27.45 7.72 27.30
C LEU A 395 -26.73 6.41 27.53
N VAL A 396 -25.70 6.39 28.36
CA VAL A 396 -24.97 5.16 28.70
C VAL A 396 -24.92 5.01 30.20
N ILE A 397 -25.34 3.85 30.70
CA ILE A 397 -25.39 3.55 32.13
C ILE A 397 -24.78 2.16 32.34
N SER A 398 -23.83 2.05 33.27
CA SER A 398 -23.11 0.79 33.54
C SER A 398 -23.82 -0.12 34.55
N ASN A 399 -24.75 0.42 35.34
CA ASN A 399 -25.44 -0.31 36.40
C ASN A 399 -26.92 -0.44 36.02
N VAL A 400 -27.43 -1.67 36.08
CA VAL A 400 -28.78 -2.03 35.65
C VAL A 400 -29.84 -1.34 36.49
N ASP A 401 -29.77 -1.43 37.81
CA ASP A 401 -30.80 -0.87 38.70
C ASP A 401 -30.91 0.65 38.50
N ARG A 402 -29.77 1.36 38.50
CA ARG A 402 -29.73 2.80 38.21
C ARG A 402 -30.26 3.17 36.82
N ALA A 403 -30.27 2.25 35.87
CA ALA A 403 -30.84 2.49 34.55
C ALA A 403 -32.35 2.34 34.56
N LEU A 404 -32.87 1.34 35.28
CA LEU A 404 -34.30 1.08 35.44
C LEU A 404 -34.98 2.15 36.31
N ASP A 405 -34.33 2.59 37.39
CA ASP A 405 -34.84 3.65 38.28
C ASP A 405 -35.16 4.95 37.52
N ARG A 406 -34.47 5.22 36.40
CA ARG A 406 -34.73 6.42 35.58
C ARG A 406 -36.05 6.40 34.82
N PHE A 407 -36.73 5.26 34.77
CA PHE A 407 -38.05 5.10 34.16
C PHE A 407 -39.17 5.04 35.20
N GLU A 408 -38.89 5.23 36.49
CA GLU A 408 -39.93 5.28 37.53
C GLU A 408 -40.75 6.57 37.48
N ASP A 409 -40.21 7.65 36.92
CA ASP A 409 -40.90 8.92 36.69
C ASP A 409 -41.79 8.88 35.44
N ASP A 410 -42.89 9.66 35.41
CA ASP A 410 -43.89 9.67 34.33
C ASP A 410 -43.39 10.19 32.96
N ASN A 411 -42.10 10.51 32.83
CA ASN A 411 -41.51 10.98 31.59
C ASN A 411 -40.36 10.07 31.14
N PRO A 412 -40.52 9.28 30.07
CA PRO A 412 -39.51 8.33 29.64
C PRO A 412 -38.23 9.04 29.21
N VAL A 413 -37.12 8.69 29.87
CA VAL A 413 -35.78 9.26 29.60
C VAL A 413 -35.15 8.77 28.29
N ALA A 414 -35.73 7.76 27.65
CA ALA A 414 -35.27 7.22 26.37
C ALA A 414 -36.42 6.59 25.57
N ASP A 415 -36.35 6.70 24.25
CA ASP A 415 -37.27 6.14 23.25
C ASP A 415 -36.93 4.69 22.87
N GLY A 416 -35.79 4.17 23.36
CA GLY A 416 -35.43 2.77 23.24
C GLY A 416 -34.23 2.39 24.09
N VAL A 417 -34.16 1.12 24.51
CA VAL A 417 -33.12 0.63 25.42
C VAL A 417 -32.36 -0.54 24.81
N ILE A 418 -31.03 -0.51 24.90
CA ILE A 418 -30.14 -1.59 24.48
C ILE A 418 -29.51 -2.20 25.72
N PHE A 419 -29.82 -3.47 26.00
CA PHE A 419 -29.21 -4.27 27.06
C PHE A 419 -28.08 -5.11 26.47
N SER A 420 -26.93 -5.18 27.13
CA SER A 420 -25.82 -6.02 26.69
C SER A 420 -25.47 -7.10 27.69
N SER A 421 -25.55 -8.37 27.27
CA SER A 421 -25.14 -9.52 28.07
C SER A 421 -23.64 -9.82 28.04
N ALA A 422 -22.84 -9.01 27.32
CA ALA A 422 -21.42 -9.32 27.07
C ALA A 422 -20.57 -9.48 28.34
N GLU A 423 -20.92 -8.71 29.38
CA GLU A 423 -20.28 -8.76 30.71
C GLU A 423 -21.33 -8.90 31.82
N LEU A 424 -22.52 -8.31 31.66
CA LEU A 424 -23.64 -8.43 32.60
C LEU A 424 -24.30 -9.83 32.63
N GLY A 425 -24.12 -10.65 31.58
CA GLY A 425 -24.61 -12.02 31.53
C GLY A 425 -26.12 -12.14 31.81
N GLU A 426 -26.48 -12.95 32.80
CA GLU A 426 -27.87 -13.20 33.24
C GLU A 426 -28.57 -11.94 33.76
N GLN A 427 -27.85 -11.03 34.41
CA GLN A 427 -28.41 -9.78 34.93
C GLN A 427 -28.98 -8.91 33.80
N ALA A 428 -28.39 -8.93 32.60
CA ALA A 428 -28.92 -8.21 31.45
C ALA A 428 -30.24 -8.82 30.94
N VAL A 429 -30.41 -10.14 31.06
CA VAL A 429 -31.61 -10.86 30.62
C VAL A 429 -32.75 -10.66 31.62
N GLU A 430 -32.46 -10.78 32.91
CA GLU A 430 -33.41 -10.47 33.98
C GLU A 430 -33.90 -9.03 33.88
N ALA A 431 -32.99 -8.07 33.65
CA ALA A 431 -33.32 -6.67 33.46
C ALA A 431 -34.20 -6.43 32.22
N PHE A 432 -33.85 -7.07 31.10
CA PHE A 432 -34.61 -6.98 29.87
C PHE A 432 -36.04 -7.53 30.01
N ASN A 433 -36.21 -8.63 30.77
CA ASN A 433 -37.52 -9.19 31.06
C ASN A 433 -38.33 -8.30 32.01
N ARG A 434 -37.72 -7.87 33.13
CA ARG A 434 -38.34 -6.93 34.09
C ARG A 434 -38.81 -5.65 33.39
N PHE A 435 -37.97 -5.08 32.53
CA PHE A 435 -38.29 -3.88 31.73
C PHE A 435 -39.46 -4.09 30.77
N GLY A 436 -39.74 -5.33 30.35
CA GLY A 436 -40.89 -5.60 29.48
C GLY A 436 -42.16 -6.04 30.22
N GLN A 437 -42.08 -6.30 31.52
CA GLN A 437 -43.22 -6.70 32.37
C GLN A 437 -43.75 -5.54 33.22
N ASP A 438 -42.94 -4.51 33.44
CA ASP A 438 -43.31 -3.33 34.21
C ASP A 438 -44.27 -2.43 33.41
N GLU A 439 -45.39 -2.05 34.02
CA GLU A 439 -46.47 -1.28 33.39
C GLU A 439 -46.00 0.04 32.75
N LYS A 440 -44.93 0.67 33.27
CA LYS A 440 -44.40 1.93 32.76
C LYS A 440 -43.41 1.78 31.60
N THR A 441 -42.75 0.62 31.50
CA THR A 441 -41.68 0.38 30.52
C THR A 441 -42.01 -0.68 29.49
N ALA A 442 -43.09 -1.44 29.69
CA ALA A 442 -43.53 -2.53 28.82
C ALA A 442 -43.74 -2.11 27.37
N GLU A 443 -44.06 -0.84 27.10
CA GLU A 443 -44.30 -0.29 25.74
C GLU A 443 -43.05 0.33 25.10
N ILE A 444 -41.93 0.41 25.81
CA ILE A 444 -40.69 1.02 25.32
C ILE A 444 -39.89 -0.03 24.52
N PRO A 445 -39.44 0.31 23.30
CA PRO A 445 -38.65 -0.62 22.50
C PRO A 445 -37.34 -1.05 23.18
N ALA A 446 -37.05 -2.35 23.15
CA ALA A 446 -35.84 -2.90 23.77
C ALA A 446 -35.10 -3.87 22.86
N ILE A 447 -33.76 -3.79 22.87
CA ILE A 447 -32.88 -4.70 22.16
C ILE A 447 -31.92 -5.36 23.15
N LEU A 448 -31.93 -6.69 23.21
CA LEU A 448 -30.96 -7.46 23.99
C LEU A 448 -29.83 -7.98 23.09
N LEU A 449 -28.60 -7.56 23.38
CA LEU A 449 -27.38 -8.02 22.73
C LEU A 449 -26.86 -9.29 23.42
N ILE A 450 -26.85 -10.40 22.69
CA ILE A 450 -26.49 -11.71 23.23
C ILE A 450 -25.08 -12.13 22.80
N ASP A 451 -24.18 -12.32 23.76
CA ASP A 451 -22.84 -12.87 23.51
C ASP A 451 -22.91 -14.38 23.23
N LYS A 452 -22.03 -14.87 22.35
CA LYS A 452 -21.96 -16.30 22.00
C LYS A 452 -21.65 -17.20 23.21
N ARG A 453 -21.04 -16.65 24.25
CA ARG A 453 -20.76 -17.33 25.53
C ARG A 453 -22.02 -17.58 26.37
N HIS A 454 -23.11 -16.86 26.09
CA HIS A 454 -24.36 -16.88 26.85
C HIS A 454 -25.56 -17.32 26.01
N LYS A 455 -25.34 -18.16 24.98
CA LYS A 455 -26.42 -18.63 24.08
C LYS A 455 -27.57 -19.35 24.80
N GLU A 456 -27.28 -20.03 25.91
CA GLU A 456 -28.32 -20.72 26.68
C GLU A 456 -29.32 -19.73 27.31
N LEU A 457 -28.91 -18.48 27.55
CA LEU A 457 -29.78 -17.43 28.08
C LEU A 457 -30.80 -16.91 27.05
N ILE A 458 -30.66 -17.25 25.76
CA ILE A 458 -31.65 -16.90 24.72
C ILE A 458 -33.03 -17.44 25.10
N ARG A 459 -33.11 -18.62 25.73
CA ARG A 459 -34.37 -19.26 26.11
C ARG A 459 -35.06 -18.56 27.28
N LEU A 460 -34.32 -17.78 28.07
CA LEU A 460 -34.82 -17.04 29.20
C LEU A 460 -35.29 -15.64 28.81
N ALA A 461 -34.89 -15.13 27.63
CA ALA A 461 -35.26 -13.80 27.19
C ALA A 461 -36.69 -13.76 26.63
N GLU A 462 -37.55 -12.94 27.22
CA GLU A 462 -38.93 -12.75 26.80
C GLU A 462 -39.02 -11.70 25.68
N THR A 463 -39.16 -12.15 24.43
CA THR A 463 -39.24 -11.27 23.26
C THR A 463 -40.68 -10.91 22.90
N ALA A 464 -40.86 -9.75 22.29
CA ALA A 464 -42.11 -9.26 21.72
C ALA A 464 -41.82 -8.51 20.41
N ASP A 465 -42.85 -7.97 19.74
CA ASP A 465 -42.66 -7.25 18.46
C ASP A 465 -41.69 -6.07 18.59
N HIS A 466 -41.77 -5.32 19.70
CA HIS A 466 -40.88 -4.22 20.05
C HIS A 466 -39.70 -4.61 20.97
N ARG A 467 -39.56 -5.90 21.31
CA ARG A 467 -38.49 -6.43 22.17
C ARG A 467 -37.72 -7.54 21.48
N ARG A 468 -36.54 -7.22 20.93
CA ARG A 468 -35.84 -8.10 19.97
C ARG A 468 -34.43 -8.46 20.42
N LEU A 469 -33.97 -9.64 19.99
CA LEU A 469 -32.63 -10.15 20.28
C LEU A 469 -31.68 -9.89 19.10
N LEU A 470 -30.42 -9.58 19.41
CA LEU A 470 -29.36 -9.44 18.42
C LEU A 470 -28.07 -10.10 18.90
N ALA A 471 -27.53 -11.03 18.12
CA ALA A 471 -26.33 -11.77 18.49
C ALA A 471 -25.04 -10.97 18.25
N LEU A 472 -24.07 -11.09 19.16
CA LEU A 472 -22.70 -10.60 19.00
C LEU A 472 -21.83 -11.63 18.22
N PRO A 473 -20.87 -11.20 17.37
CA PRO A 473 -20.47 -9.82 17.11
C PRO A 473 -21.47 -9.06 16.21
N LEU A 474 -21.71 -7.80 16.55
CA LEU A 474 -22.70 -6.92 15.90
C LEU A 474 -22.38 -6.61 14.44
N LYS A 475 -23.27 -6.99 13.52
CA LYS A 475 -23.27 -6.47 12.15
C LYS A 475 -23.95 -5.10 12.12
N VAL A 476 -23.22 -4.05 11.73
CA VAL A 476 -23.69 -2.65 11.75
C VAL A 476 -25.03 -2.43 11.03
N ARG A 477 -25.26 -3.12 9.90
CA ARG A 477 -26.51 -3.04 9.15
C ARG A 477 -27.73 -3.57 9.93
N GLN A 478 -27.55 -4.59 10.76
CA GLN A 478 -28.64 -5.24 11.49
C GLN A 478 -29.11 -4.39 12.67
N LEU A 479 -28.18 -3.87 13.48
CA LEU A 479 -28.53 -2.98 14.59
C LEU A 479 -29.22 -1.71 14.08
N ARG A 480 -28.77 -1.15 12.94
CA ARG A 480 -29.39 0.03 12.31
C ARG A 480 -30.83 -0.25 11.88
N ALA A 481 -31.04 -1.32 11.12
CA ALA A 481 -32.37 -1.67 10.62
C ALA A 481 -33.35 -1.90 11.78
N LEU A 482 -32.88 -2.57 12.84
CA LEU A 482 -33.68 -2.85 14.02
C LEU A 482 -34.02 -1.57 14.81
N LEU A 483 -33.07 -0.66 15.01
CA LEU A 483 -33.32 0.61 15.70
C LEU A 483 -34.26 1.52 14.90
N LYS A 484 -34.11 1.60 13.58
CA LYS A 484 -35.03 2.35 12.74
C LYS A 484 -36.45 1.80 12.86
N GLN A 485 -36.60 0.49 12.71
CA GLN A 485 -37.91 -0.16 12.81
C GLN A 485 -38.56 0.00 14.19
N LEU A 486 -37.77 -0.17 15.26
CA LEU A 486 -38.30 -0.25 16.61
C LEU A 486 -38.48 1.11 17.29
N VAL A 487 -37.60 2.07 17.02
CA VAL A 487 -37.58 3.37 17.72
C VAL A 487 -38.14 4.48 16.86
N VAL A 488 -37.79 4.51 15.56
CA VAL A 488 -38.14 5.62 14.67
C VAL A 488 -39.51 5.40 14.01
N ASP A 489 -39.71 4.23 13.39
CA ASP A 489 -40.94 3.92 12.67
C ASP A 489 -42.13 3.68 13.64
N ALA A 490 -41.85 3.20 14.86
CA ALA A 490 -42.87 2.99 15.89
C ALA A 490 -43.38 4.30 16.52
N ALA A 491 -42.49 5.28 16.72
CA ALA A 491 -42.86 6.61 17.21
C ALA A 491 -43.75 7.35 16.19
N ALA A 492 -43.39 7.28 14.90
CA ALA A 492 -44.17 7.89 13.81
C ALA A 492 -45.61 7.33 13.69
N ASN A 493 -45.82 6.04 14.01
CA ASN A 493 -47.14 5.42 14.00
C ASN A 493 -47.99 5.76 15.24
N LYS A 494 -47.38 6.02 16.42
CA LYS A 494 -48.13 6.46 17.61
C LYS A 494 -48.69 7.88 17.45
N ASP A 495 -47.94 8.77 16.80
CA ASP A 495 -48.38 10.16 16.53
C ASP A 495 -49.54 10.25 15.51
N GLN A 496 -49.64 9.30 14.57
CA GLN A 496 -50.73 9.24 13.58
C GLN A 496 -52.05 8.66 14.11
N VAL A 497 -52.04 7.96 15.24
CA VAL A 497 -53.25 7.35 15.84
C VAL A 497 -53.82 8.22 16.97
N ALA A 498 -53.02 9.13 17.52
CA ALA A 498 -53.43 10.12 18.53
C ALA A 498 -53.93 11.46 17.94
N SER A 499 -53.87 11.61 16.60
CA SER A 499 -54.44 12.71 15.82
C SER A 499 -55.73 12.28 15.13
#